data_AF-A0A813BXG6-F1
#
_entry.id   AF-A0A813BXG6-F1
#
_cell.length_a   1.000
_cell.length_b   1.000
_cell.length_c   1.000
_cell.angle_alpha   90.00
_cell.angle_beta   90.00
_cell.angle_gamma   90.00
#
_symmetry.space_group_name_H-M   'P 1'
#
loop_
_entity.id
_entity.type
_entity.pdbx_description
1 polymer ?
#
loop_
_entity_poly.entity_id
_entity_poly.type
_entity_poly.pdbx_seq_one_letter_code
_entity_poly.pdbx_strand_id
1 'polypeptide(L)'
;MAGLKVDELRAALIQLGETPPRGWTRAELMVRLEELTGEDMSKTMKTKHKNQSPAQALTKKLNAAAAKRKADLVEFCQTELRMSNIDAWTKTRIQMEGVKKILEITEGDFRDLVSFGLHGLLTYGDLYEQEKGYCRWVVNTARERKELSDFRLRRLARWIEQQDENELQTTPQETVGRPVLSLLQKSGYKEAQTTALSSSNKDERLDALTAVIKELSAEVQDLKDARQPARKKGKDVEPETGGETDASFTMIPQKTKSPGRSSAA
;
A
#
# COMPACT_ATOMS: atom_id res chain seq x y z
N MET A 1 -3.62 20.49 9.40
CA MET A 1 -4.49 20.11 10.54
C MET A 1 -5.78 20.91 10.49
N ALA A 2 -6.75 20.52 9.64
CA ALA A 2 -7.84 21.41 9.22
C ALA A 2 -9.22 20.80 9.53
N GLY A 3 -9.40 20.43 10.80
CA GLY A 3 -10.67 20.06 11.41
C GLY A 3 -10.72 20.50 12.88
N LEU A 4 -9.77 21.37 13.26
CA LEU A 4 -9.55 21.75 14.65
C LEU A 4 -10.76 22.52 15.16
N LYS A 5 -11.32 22.03 16.26
CA LYS A 5 -12.38 22.72 17.00
C LYS A 5 -11.81 24.01 17.60
N VAL A 6 -12.69 24.92 18.00
CA VAL A 6 -12.31 26.20 18.65
C VAL A 6 -11.32 25.97 19.80
N ASP A 7 -11.51 24.90 20.56
CA ASP A 7 -10.66 24.53 21.69
C ASP A 7 -9.24 24.12 21.26
N GLU A 8 -9.12 23.41 20.15
CA GLU A 8 -7.83 22.97 19.60
C GLU A 8 -7.03 24.14 19.02
N LEU A 9 -7.71 25.12 18.40
CA LEU A 9 -7.08 26.38 17.95
C LEU A 9 -6.58 27.21 19.15
N ARG A 10 -7.33 27.23 20.24
CA ARG A 10 -6.91 27.90 21.48
C ARG A 10 -5.71 27.22 22.11
N ALA A 11 -5.72 25.89 22.16
CA ALA A 11 -4.58 25.12 22.67
C ALA A 11 -3.31 25.37 21.82
N ALA A 12 -3.44 25.46 20.49
CA ALA A 12 -2.32 25.78 19.62
C ALA A 12 -1.77 27.19 19.86
N LEU A 13 -2.62 28.21 20.06
CA LEU A 13 -2.17 29.56 20.42
C LEU A 13 -1.49 29.60 21.80
N ILE A 14 -1.99 28.83 22.77
CA ILE A 14 -1.36 28.69 24.09
C ILE A 14 0.03 28.05 23.98
N GLN A 15 0.20 27.05 23.11
CA GLN A 15 1.52 26.45 22.84
C GLN A 15 2.49 27.46 22.21
N LEU A 16 1.99 28.41 21.43
CA LEU A 16 2.77 29.51 20.86
C LEU A 16 3.00 30.67 21.85
N GLY A 17 2.54 30.53 23.10
CA GLY A 17 2.76 31.51 24.17
C GLY A 17 1.71 32.62 24.26
N GLU A 18 0.60 32.53 23.52
CA GLU A 18 -0.50 33.51 23.58
C GLU A 18 -1.74 32.95 24.28
N THR A 19 -2.39 33.76 25.11
CA THR A 19 -3.66 33.39 25.75
C THR A 19 -4.84 34.07 25.04
N PRO A 20 -5.50 33.39 24.09
CA PRO A 20 -6.58 34.00 23.32
C PRO A 20 -7.83 34.24 24.19
N PRO A 21 -8.52 35.39 24.02
CA PRO A 21 -9.77 35.68 24.71
C PRO A 21 -10.87 34.64 24.47
N ARG A 22 -11.68 34.37 25.51
CA ARG A 22 -12.77 33.39 25.43
C ARG A 22 -13.90 33.76 24.46
N GLY A 23 -14.02 35.04 24.11
CA GLY A 23 -14.99 35.56 23.14
C GLY A 23 -14.59 35.40 21.67
N TRP A 24 -13.33 35.02 21.38
CA TRP A 24 -12.89 34.89 20.00
C TRP A 24 -13.58 33.72 19.30
N THR A 25 -14.14 34.07 18.15
CA THR A 25 -14.73 33.17 17.19
C THR A 25 -13.66 32.33 16.49
N ARG A 26 -14.08 31.24 15.85
CA ARG A 26 -13.16 30.36 15.12
C ARG A 26 -12.34 31.10 14.06
N ALA A 27 -12.95 32.07 13.38
CA ALA A 27 -12.28 32.84 12.34
C ALA A 27 -11.17 33.72 12.91
N GLU A 28 -11.43 34.42 14.02
CA GLU A 28 -10.44 35.28 14.69
C GLU A 28 -9.25 34.48 15.23
N LEU A 29 -9.50 33.30 15.82
CA LEU A 29 -8.44 32.39 16.26
C LEU A 29 -7.59 31.89 15.09
N MET A 30 -8.21 31.60 13.93
CA MET A 30 -7.48 31.18 12.74
C MET A 30 -6.64 32.31 12.15
N VAL A 31 -7.17 33.54 12.10
CA VAL A 31 -6.42 34.72 11.64
C VAL A 31 -5.22 34.96 12.55
N ARG A 32 -5.39 34.90 13.88
CA ARG A 32 -4.28 35.10 14.80
C ARG A 32 -3.21 34.03 14.67
N LEU A 33 -3.63 32.77 14.50
CA LEU A 33 -2.71 31.67 14.32
C LEU A 33 -1.94 31.81 12.99
N GLU A 34 -2.60 32.26 11.92
CA GLU A 34 -1.96 32.61 10.64
C GLU A 34 -0.96 33.77 10.78
N GLU A 35 -1.27 34.81 11.56
CA GLU A 35 -0.34 35.91 11.84
C GLU A 35 0.94 35.44 12.56
N LEU A 36 0.82 34.44 13.44
CA LEU A 36 1.95 33.91 14.21
C LEU A 36 2.77 32.86 13.45
N THR A 37 2.11 31.98 12.69
CA THR A 37 2.78 30.88 11.98
C THR A 37 3.18 31.25 10.55
N GLY A 38 2.58 32.29 9.97
CA GLY A 38 2.74 32.65 8.56
C GLY A 38 2.10 31.64 7.59
N GLU A 39 1.40 30.63 8.11
CA GLU A 39 0.74 29.60 7.30
C GLU A 39 -0.75 29.92 7.16
N ASP A 40 -1.20 30.11 5.92
CA ASP A 40 -2.62 30.29 5.61
C ASP A 40 -3.39 28.97 5.86
N MET A 41 -3.96 28.87 7.07
CA MET A 41 -4.68 27.69 7.55
C MET A 41 -5.98 27.43 6.75
N SER A 42 -6.50 28.42 6.01
CA SER A 42 -7.69 28.26 5.17
C SER A 42 -7.40 27.43 3.90
N LYS A 43 -6.17 27.47 3.39
CA LYS A 43 -5.74 26.68 2.21
C LYS A 43 -5.59 25.20 2.53
N THR A 44 -5.25 24.85 3.77
CA THR A 44 -5.07 23.45 4.21
C THR A 44 -6.37 22.63 4.20
N MET A 45 -7.56 23.26 4.22
CA MET A 45 -8.85 22.56 4.07
C MET A 45 -9.16 22.20 2.62
N LYS A 46 -8.77 23.06 1.67
CA LYS A 46 -9.07 22.88 0.24
C LYS A 46 -8.22 21.78 -0.41
N THR A 47 -7.08 21.43 0.19
CA THR A 47 -6.18 20.37 -0.31
C THR A 47 -6.69 18.96 -0.04
N LYS A 48 -7.49 18.75 1.03
CA LYS A 48 -8.01 17.42 1.39
C LYS A 48 -8.96 16.83 0.34
N HIS A 49 -9.68 17.68 -0.40
CA HIS A 49 -10.55 17.25 -1.51
C HIS A 49 -9.84 17.19 -2.87
N LYS A 50 -8.61 17.70 -2.99
CA LYS A 50 -7.84 17.68 -4.24
C LYS A 50 -7.11 16.35 -4.48
N ASN A 51 -6.92 15.54 -3.44
CA ASN A 51 -6.20 14.27 -3.52
C ASN A 51 -7.11 13.05 -3.72
N GLN A 52 -8.27 13.21 -4.35
CA GLN A 52 -9.19 12.10 -4.58
C GLN A 52 -8.83 11.41 -5.89
N SER A 53 -8.65 10.08 -5.86
CA SER A 53 -8.48 9.29 -7.08
C SER A 53 -9.70 9.47 -8.01
N PRO A 54 -9.54 9.41 -9.35
CA PRO A 54 -10.65 9.45 -10.29
C PRO A 54 -11.78 8.46 -9.95
N ALA A 55 -11.43 7.25 -9.53
CA ALA A 55 -12.40 6.23 -9.13
C ALA A 55 -13.18 6.67 -7.90
N GLN A 56 -12.48 7.16 -6.87
CA GLN A 56 -13.11 7.64 -5.64
C GLN A 56 -14.05 8.82 -5.91
N ALA A 57 -13.68 9.74 -6.81
CA ALA A 57 -14.51 10.88 -7.19
C ALA A 57 -15.82 10.43 -7.83
N LEU A 58 -15.78 9.47 -8.76
CA LEU A 58 -16.97 8.89 -9.37
C LEU A 58 -17.80 8.09 -8.37
N THR A 59 -17.17 7.30 -7.49
CA THR A 59 -17.89 6.57 -6.43
C THR A 59 -18.61 7.52 -5.48
N LYS A 60 -18.01 8.68 -5.17
CA LYS A 60 -18.66 9.71 -4.36
C LYS A 60 -19.88 10.30 -5.08
N LYS A 61 -19.78 10.58 -6.39
CA LYS A 61 -20.93 11.04 -7.20
C LYS A 61 -22.03 9.98 -7.25
N LEU A 62 -21.68 8.71 -7.46
CA LEU A 62 -22.60 7.58 -7.44
C LEU A 62 -23.34 7.49 -6.10
N ASN A 63 -22.62 7.55 -4.98
CA ASN A 63 -23.19 7.49 -3.64
C ASN A 63 -24.09 8.72 -3.34
N ALA A 64 -23.72 9.90 -3.85
CA ALA A 64 -24.55 11.10 -3.72
C ALA A 64 -25.85 11.01 -4.54
N ALA A 65 -25.81 10.50 -5.78
CA ALA A 65 -27.00 10.25 -6.60
C ALA A 65 -27.90 9.18 -5.96
N ALA A 66 -27.27 8.10 -5.48
CA ALA A 66 -27.92 7.07 -4.69
C ALA A 66 -28.63 7.64 -3.45
N ALA A 67 -28.04 8.56 -2.71
CA ALA A 67 -28.68 9.09 -1.50
C ALA A 67 -30.02 9.80 -1.78
N LYS A 68 -30.21 10.35 -2.99
CA LYS A 68 -31.41 11.09 -3.38
C LYS A 68 -32.56 10.17 -3.81
N ARG A 69 -32.58 9.77 -5.09
CA ARG A 69 -33.66 8.97 -5.70
C ARG A 69 -33.09 7.91 -6.62
N LYS A 70 -33.85 6.83 -6.84
CA LYS A 70 -33.49 5.78 -7.81
C LYS A 70 -33.37 6.35 -9.22
N ALA A 71 -34.23 7.29 -9.60
CA ALA A 71 -34.18 7.95 -10.91
C ALA A 71 -32.84 8.67 -11.13
N ASP A 72 -32.40 9.50 -10.19
CA ASP A 72 -31.09 10.21 -10.26
C ASP A 72 -29.91 9.23 -10.36
N LEU A 73 -29.98 8.09 -9.66
CA LEU A 73 -28.98 7.04 -9.74
C LEU A 73 -28.95 6.38 -11.12
N VAL A 74 -30.13 6.11 -11.70
CA VAL A 74 -30.25 5.54 -13.05
C VAL A 74 -29.71 6.53 -14.09
N GLU A 75 -30.10 7.80 -13.99
CA GLU A 75 -29.62 8.87 -14.88
C GLU A 75 -28.09 8.98 -14.83
N PHE A 76 -27.50 9.00 -13.63
CA PHE A 76 -26.05 8.99 -13.46
C PHE A 76 -25.40 7.77 -14.12
N CYS A 77 -25.93 6.56 -13.91
CA CYS A 77 -25.38 5.35 -14.51
C CYS A 77 -25.53 5.32 -16.04
N GLN A 78 -26.61 5.88 -16.60
CA GLN A 78 -26.81 5.96 -18.05
C GLN A 78 -25.92 7.02 -18.71
N THR A 79 -25.77 8.19 -18.08
CA THR A 79 -25.03 9.34 -18.61
C THR A 79 -23.52 9.17 -18.46
N GLU A 80 -23.06 8.93 -17.23
CA GLU A 80 -21.64 8.92 -16.87
C GLU A 80 -21.01 7.53 -17.06
N LEU A 81 -21.71 6.46 -16.68
CA LEU A 81 -21.18 5.08 -16.75
C LEU A 81 -21.58 4.33 -18.03
N ARG A 82 -22.40 4.95 -18.88
CA ARG A 82 -22.91 4.38 -20.15
C ARG A 82 -23.53 2.99 -19.97
N MET A 83 -24.19 2.76 -18.84
CA MET A 83 -24.90 1.52 -18.55
C MET A 83 -26.33 1.58 -19.12
N SER A 84 -26.83 0.49 -19.68
CA SER A 84 -28.19 0.38 -20.24
C SER A 84 -29.03 -0.66 -19.48
N ASN A 85 -30.36 -0.63 -19.67
CA ASN A 85 -31.31 -1.61 -19.11
C ASN A 85 -31.30 -1.73 -17.57
N ILE A 86 -31.12 -0.60 -16.87
CA ILE A 86 -30.92 -0.56 -15.41
C ILE A 86 -32.24 -0.35 -14.64
N ASP A 87 -33.31 0.09 -15.33
CA ASP A 87 -34.56 0.53 -14.70
C ASP A 87 -35.25 -0.54 -13.86
N ALA A 88 -35.15 -1.80 -14.28
CA ALA A 88 -35.74 -2.94 -13.57
C ALA A 88 -34.98 -3.34 -12.30
N TRP A 89 -33.77 -2.84 -12.08
CA TRP A 89 -32.92 -3.27 -10.97
C TRP A 89 -33.28 -2.58 -9.65
N THR A 90 -32.96 -3.23 -8.53
CA THR A 90 -33.05 -2.60 -7.21
C THR A 90 -31.94 -1.57 -7.04
N LYS A 91 -32.18 -0.52 -6.26
CA LYS A 91 -31.19 0.54 -5.98
C LYS A 91 -29.82 -0.02 -5.58
N THR A 92 -29.81 -1.03 -4.70
CA THR A 92 -28.58 -1.72 -4.27
C THR A 92 -27.87 -2.42 -5.43
N ARG A 93 -28.61 -3.11 -6.31
CA ARG A 93 -28.03 -3.76 -7.50
C ARG A 93 -27.39 -2.75 -8.44
N ILE A 94 -28.05 -1.60 -8.65
CA ILE A 94 -27.53 -0.51 -9.47
C ILE A 94 -26.24 0.07 -8.87
N GLN A 95 -26.21 0.28 -7.54
CA GLN A 95 -25.01 0.76 -6.86
C GLN A 95 -23.84 -0.22 -7.01
N MET A 96 -24.07 -1.52 -6.77
CA MET A 96 -23.01 -2.54 -6.89
C MET A 96 -22.43 -2.59 -8.30
N GLU A 97 -23.30 -2.68 -9.32
CA GLU A 97 -22.86 -2.70 -10.72
C GLU A 97 -22.25 -1.36 -11.16
N GLY A 98 -22.73 -0.24 -10.62
CA GLY A 98 -22.16 1.09 -10.84
C GLY A 98 -20.74 1.20 -10.29
N VAL A 99 -20.49 0.75 -9.04
CA VAL A 99 -19.13 0.73 -8.46
C VAL A 99 -18.21 -0.18 -9.28
N LYS A 100 -18.70 -1.37 -9.67
CA LYS A 100 -17.95 -2.28 -10.53
C LYS A 100 -17.58 -1.60 -11.85
N LYS A 101 -18.53 -0.94 -12.51
CA LYS A 101 -18.30 -0.24 -13.78
C LYS A 101 -17.32 0.91 -13.63
N ILE A 102 -17.41 1.70 -12.56
CA ILE A 102 -16.45 2.76 -12.23
C ILE A 102 -15.03 2.19 -12.18
N LEU A 103 -14.84 1.06 -11.51
CA LEU A 103 -13.54 0.41 -11.37
C LEU A 103 -13.04 -0.24 -12.66
N GLU A 104 -13.91 -0.50 -13.63
CA GLU A 104 -13.53 -0.98 -14.97
C GLU A 104 -13.12 0.17 -15.91
N ILE A 105 -13.81 1.31 -15.85
CA ILE A 105 -13.59 2.43 -16.79
C ILE A 105 -12.46 3.37 -16.35
N THR A 106 -12.21 3.50 -15.05
CA THR A 106 -11.17 4.39 -14.54
C THR A 106 -9.82 3.68 -14.52
N GLU A 107 -8.74 4.43 -14.73
CA GLU A 107 -7.38 3.92 -14.54
C GLU A 107 -7.08 3.80 -13.04
N GLY A 108 -6.21 2.85 -12.68
CA GLY A 108 -5.75 2.67 -11.31
C GLY A 108 -4.88 3.84 -10.87
N ASP A 109 -5.05 4.29 -9.63
CA ASP A 109 -4.23 5.34 -9.03
C ASP A 109 -3.50 4.80 -7.79
N PHE A 110 -2.34 5.38 -7.43
CA PHE A 110 -1.58 4.98 -6.24
C PHE A 110 -2.38 5.15 -4.94
N ARG A 111 -3.38 6.03 -4.96
CA ARG A 111 -4.29 6.32 -3.83
C ARG A 111 -5.49 5.38 -3.76
N ASP A 112 -5.68 4.52 -4.75
CA ASP A 112 -6.76 3.54 -4.73
C ASP A 112 -6.50 2.50 -3.64
N LEU A 113 -7.58 2.04 -3.01
CA LEU A 113 -7.52 1.01 -1.99
C LEU A 113 -7.57 -0.37 -2.65
N VAL A 114 -6.78 -1.33 -2.17
CA VAL A 114 -6.80 -2.72 -2.66
C VAL A 114 -8.21 -3.30 -2.50
N SER A 115 -8.86 -3.11 -1.35
CA SER A 115 -10.24 -3.53 -1.06
C SER A 115 -10.54 -5.04 -1.16
N PHE A 116 -9.52 -5.89 -1.34
CA PHE A 116 -9.63 -7.36 -1.32
C PHE A 116 -8.40 -8.01 -0.68
N GLY A 117 -8.54 -9.29 -0.30
CA GLY A 117 -7.43 -10.09 0.21
C GLY A 117 -6.88 -9.60 1.55
N LEU A 118 -5.65 -10.03 1.87
CA LEU A 118 -4.96 -9.73 3.12
C LEU A 118 -4.68 -8.23 3.29
N HIS A 119 -4.26 -7.57 2.21
CA HIS A 119 -3.87 -6.17 2.22
C HIS A 119 -5.01 -5.22 1.80
N GLY A 120 -6.27 -5.62 2.02
CA GLY A 120 -7.43 -4.87 1.56
C GLY A 120 -7.56 -3.44 2.12
N LEU A 121 -6.86 -3.13 3.23
CA LEU A 121 -6.82 -1.81 3.85
C LEU A 121 -5.66 -0.93 3.37
N LEU A 122 -4.73 -1.47 2.59
CA LEU A 122 -3.61 -0.70 2.03
C LEU A 122 -4.02 0.00 0.74
N THR A 123 -3.37 1.12 0.48
CA THR A 123 -3.43 1.75 -0.84
C THR A 123 -2.51 1.02 -1.83
N TYR A 124 -2.71 1.26 -3.11
CA TYR A 124 -1.88 0.69 -4.17
C TYR A 124 -0.41 1.10 -4.00
N GLY A 125 -0.15 2.37 -3.64
CA GLY A 125 1.19 2.86 -3.35
C GLY A 125 1.83 2.17 -2.15
N ASP A 126 1.12 2.12 -1.02
CA ASP A 126 1.62 1.47 0.19
C ASP A 126 1.95 -0.01 -0.06
N LEU A 127 1.05 -0.71 -0.77
CA LEU A 127 1.25 -2.11 -1.14
C LEU A 127 2.48 -2.27 -2.04
N TYR A 128 2.64 -1.39 -3.03
CA TYR A 128 3.76 -1.44 -3.96
C TYR A 128 5.09 -1.20 -3.25
N GLU A 129 5.15 -0.34 -2.23
CA GLU A 129 6.38 -0.07 -1.48
C GLU A 129 6.70 -1.18 -0.47
N GLN A 130 5.70 -1.67 0.26
CA GLN A 130 5.90 -2.56 1.41
C GLN A 130 5.94 -4.05 1.02
N GLU A 131 5.16 -4.46 0.01
CA GLU A 131 4.82 -5.88 -0.23
C GLU A 131 5.07 -6.29 -1.70
N LYS A 132 6.33 -6.15 -2.15
CA LYS A 132 6.74 -6.53 -3.53
C LYS A 132 6.39 -7.98 -3.90
N GLY A 133 6.45 -8.90 -2.94
CA GLY A 133 6.07 -10.31 -3.15
C GLY A 133 4.57 -10.46 -3.46
N TYR A 134 3.72 -9.72 -2.75
CA TYR A 134 2.28 -9.72 -3.00
C TYR A 134 1.95 -9.11 -4.37
N CYS A 135 2.63 -8.03 -4.76
CA CYS A 135 2.51 -7.45 -6.10
C CYS A 135 2.80 -8.46 -7.21
N ARG A 136 3.88 -9.26 -7.07
CA ARG A 136 4.19 -10.34 -8.03
C ARG A 136 3.09 -11.38 -8.10
N TRP A 137 2.54 -11.79 -6.96
CA TRP A 137 1.42 -12.72 -6.91
C TRP A 137 0.17 -12.16 -7.61
N VAL A 138 -0.16 -10.87 -7.40
CA VAL A 138 -1.30 -10.20 -8.03
C VAL A 138 -1.16 -10.25 -9.55
N VAL A 139 0.01 -9.86 -10.10
CA VAL A 139 0.26 -9.85 -11.54
C VAL A 139 0.18 -11.25 -12.14
N ASN A 140 0.82 -12.24 -11.51
CA ASN A 140 0.77 -13.63 -11.99
C ASN A 140 -0.65 -14.19 -11.97
N THR A 141 -1.37 -13.99 -10.87
CA THR A 141 -2.76 -14.46 -10.72
C THR A 141 -3.69 -13.81 -11.75
N ALA A 142 -3.50 -12.52 -12.04
CA ALA A 142 -4.27 -11.82 -13.06
C ALA A 142 -4.05 -12.39 -14.47
N ARG A 143 -2.81 -12.78 -14.79
CA ARG A 143 -2.43 -13.37 -16.09
C ARG A 143 -2.96 -14.79 -16.24
N GLU A 144 -2.79 -15.63 -15.22
CA GLU A 144 -3.22 -17.03 -15.24
C GLU A 144 -4.74 -17.19 -15.34
N ARG A 145 -5.49 -16.34 -14.62
CA ARG A 145 -6.95 -16.43 -14.51
C ARG A 145 -7.65 -15.22 -15.10
N LYS A 146 -7.30 -14.81 -16.31
CA LYS A 146 -7.79 -13.57 -16.92
C LYS A 146 -9.32 -13.42 -16.92
N GLU A 147 -10.05 -14.49 -17.18
CA GLU A 147 -11.53 -14.48 -17.28
C GLU A 147 -12.24 -14.64 -15.93
N LEU A 148 -11.63 -15.36 -14.99
CA LEU A 148 -12.22 -15.67 -13.68
C LEU A 148 -11.75 -14.75 -12.55
N SER A 149 -10.70 -13.97 -12.78
CA SER A 149 -10.15 -13.04 -11.80
C SER A 149 -11.10 -11.88 -11.51
N ASP A 150 -11.17 -11.52 -10.22
CA ASP A 150 -11.90 -10.34 -9.75
C ASP A 150 -11.44 -9.09 -10.53
N PHE A 151 -12.40 -8.24 -10.90
CA PHE A 151 -12.13 -6.99 -11.61
C PHE A 151 -11.18 -6.08 -10.81
N ARG A 152 -11.23 -6.11 -9.47
CA ARG A 152 -10.31 -5.35 -8.61
C ARG A 152 -8.88 -5.85 -8.70
N LEU A 153 -8.70 -7.18 -8.71
CA LEU A 153 -7.39 -7.81 -8.85
C LEU A 153 -6.78 -7.47 -10.21
N ARG A 154 -7.57 -7.54 -11.29
CA ARG A 154 -7.12 -7.16 -12.65
C ARG A 154 -6.77 -5.69 -12.76
N ARG A 155 -7.53 -4.81 -12.11
CA ARG A 155 -7.26 -3.37 -12.04
C ARG A 155 -5.92 -3.09 -11.35
N LEU A 156 -5.67 -3.70 -10.19
CA LEU A 156 -4.40 -3.57 -9.47
C LEU A 156 -3.23 -4.12 -10.28
N ALA A 157 -3.37 -5.31 -10.88
CA ALA A 157 -2.34 -5.91 -11.71
C ALA A 157 -1.94 -4.99 -12.87
N ARG A 158 -2.91 -4.43 -13.59
CA ARG A 158 -2.66 -3.47 -14.68
C ARG A 158 -1.90 -2.24 -14.19
N TRP A 159 -2.27 -1.70 -13.03
CA TRP A 159 -1.58 -0.54 -12.46
C TRP A 159 -0.12 -0.87 -12.10
N ILE A 160 0.13 -2.03 -11.49
CA ILE A 160 1.50 -2.49 -11.16
C ILE A 160 2.34 -2.65 -12.43
N GLU A 161 1.81 -3.30 -13.47
CA GLU A 161 2.52 -3.49 -14.75
C GLU A 161 2.91 -2.15 -15.38
N GLN A 162 2.03 -1.13 -15.31
CA GLN A 162 2.33 0.22 -15.79
C GLN A 162 3.43 0.93 -14.97
N GLN A 163 3.50 0.70 -13.66
CA GLN A 163 4.57 1.26 -12.84
C GLN A 163 5.92 0.63 -13.19
N ASP A 164 5.97 -0.70 -13.30
CA ASP A 164 7.19 -1.43 -13.67
C ASP A 164 7.68 -1.00 -15.07
N GLU A 165 6.78 -0.81 -16.04
CA GLU A 165 7.13 -0.29 -17.37
C GLU A 165 7.67 1.14 -17.32
N ASN A 166 7.09 2.00 -16.49
CA ASN A 166 7.53 3.39 -16.34
C ASN A 166 8.92 3.47 -15.64
N GLU A 167 9.17 2.64 -14.64
CA GLU A 167 10.50 2.50 -14.00
C GLU A 167 11.56 2.00 -15.00
N LEU A 168 11.19 1.13 -15.95
CA LEU A 168 12.11 0.64 -16.98
C LEU A 168 12.37 1.66 -18.10
N GLN A 169 11.45 2.60 -18.32
CA GLN A 169 11.57 3.64 -19.36
C GLN A 169 12.29 4.91 -18.90
N THR A 170 12.67 5.03 -17.62
CA THR A 170 13.58 6.09 -17.17
C THR A 170 15.00 5.83 -17.67
N THR A 171 15.24 6.16 -18.94
CA THR A 171 16.53 6.71 -19.38
C THR A 171 16.86 7.95 -18.54
N PRO A 172 18.14 8.30 -18.29
CA PRO A 172 18.48 9.45 -17.45
C PRO A 172 18.02 10.76 -18.10
N GLN A 173 16.79 11.18 -17.83
CA GLN A 173 16.31 12.52 -18.16
C GLN A 173 16.48 13.44 -16.95
N GLU A 174 17.11 14.57 -17.26
CA GLU A 174 17.45 15.71 -16.45
C GLU A 174 16.45 16.01 -15.34
N THR A 175 16.98 16.05 -14.11
CA THR A 175 16.34 16.61 -12.93
C THR A 175 16.17 18.11 -13.11
N VAL A 176 14.95 18.54 -13.44
CA VAL A 176 14.57 19.95 -13.35
C VAL A 176 14.35 20.30 -11.87
N GLY A 177 15.27 21.10 -11.33
CA GLY A 177 14.96 22.10 -10.32
C GLY A 177 14.87 21.65 -8.85
N ARG A 178 16.02 21.34 -8.25
CA ARG A 178 16.21 21.53 -6.80
C ARG A 178 17.41 22.47 -6.60
N PRO A 179 17.24 23.69 -6.05
CA PRO A 179 18.37 24.58 -5.83
C PRO A 179 19.16 24.05 -4.63
N VAL A 180 20.28 23.39 -4.91
CA VAL A 180 21.28 23.07 -3.88
C VAL A 180 22.14 24.31 -3.68
N LEU A 181 22.10 24.84 -2.46
CA LEU A 181 23.08 25.75 -1.91
C LEU A 181 24.49 25.15 -2.09
N SER A 182 25.23 25.60 -3.09
CA SER A 182 26.68 25.42 -3.19
C SER A 182 27.31 26.59 -3.94
N LEU A 183 27.07 27.79 -3.42
CA LEU A 183 27.74 29.02 -3.85
C LEU A 183 28.54 29.58 -2.67
N LEU A 184 29.55 28.82 -2.23
CA LEU A 184 30.59 29.35 -1.36
C LEU A 184 31.86 28.46 -1.38
N GLN A 185 32.67 28.58 -2.43
CA GLN A 185 34.13 28.62 -2.26
C GLN A 185 34.80 29.15 -3.53
N LYS A 186 35.11 30.45 -3.46
CA LYS A 186 36.05 31.17 -4.32
C LYS A 186 37.41 31.11 -3.61
N SER A 187 38.49 31.11 -4.39
CA SER A 187 39.92 31.15 -3.98
C SER A 187 40.55 29.76 -3.85
N GLY A 188 41.60 29.37 -4.58
CA GLY A 188 42.41 30.05 -5.59
C GLY A 188 43.59 29.14 -6.02
N TYR A 189 44.30 29.57 -7.07
CA TYR A 189 45.68 29.21 -7.43
C TYR A 189 46.04 27.86 -8.10
N LYS A 190 46.53 28.02 -9.34
CA LYS A 190 47.66 27.40 -10.08
C LYS A 190 47.62 25.93 -10.54
N GLU A 191 47.39 25.81 -11.85
CA GLU A 191 48.19 25.11 -12.86
C GLU A 191 49.37 24.22 -12.38
N ALA A 192 49.30 22.93 -12.71
CA ALA A 192 50.44 22.10 -13.06
C ALA A 192 49.96 20.99 -14.03
N GLN A 193 50.55 20.95 -15.22
CA GLN A 193 50.44 19.84 -16.16
C GLN A 193 51.18 18.61 -15.60
N THR A 194 50.56 17.42 -15.66
CA THR A 194 51.29 16.16 -15.86
C THR A 194 50.38 15.11 -16.51
N THR A 195 50.68 14.83 -17.78
CA THR A 195 50.77 13.49 -18.41
C THR A 195 49.66 12.46 -18.19
N ALA A 196 48.98 12.16 -19.30
CA ALA A 196 48.36 10.86 -19.54
C ALA A 196 49.41 9.72 -19.50
N LEU A 197 49.14 8.70 -18.68
CA LEU A 197 49.63 7.30 -18.60
C LEU A 197 49.03 6.80 -17.25
N SER A 198 48.53 5.59 -17.01
CA SER A 198 48.43 4.32 -17.72
C SER A 198 47.44 3.44 -16.93
N SER A 199 46.92 2.41 -17.58
CA SER A 199 46.18 1.28 -16.99
C SER A 199 46.96 0.60 -15.86
N SER A 200 46.34 0.42 -14.68
CA SER A 200 46.69 -0.50 -13.57
C SER A 200 45.98 0.03 -12.30
N ASN A 201 44.94 -0.59 -11.74
CA ASN A 201 45.01 -1.76 -10.85
C ASN A 201 43.60 -2.29 -10.59
N LYS A 202 43.12 -3.23 -11.42
CA LYS A 202 41.93 -4.03 -11.07
C LYS A 202 42.29 -5.10 -10.03
N ASP A 203 43.54 -5.58 -10.06
CA ASP A 203 44.02 -6.62 -9.15
C ASP A 203 44.15 -6.12 -7.71
N GLU A 204 44.63 -4.91 -7.44
CA GLU A 204 44.67 -4.38 -6.06
C GLU A 204 43.27 -4.22 -5.43
N ARG A 205 42.26 -3.89 -6.25
CA ARG A 205 40.88 -3.80 -5.77
C ARG A 205 40.28 -5.17 -5.50
N LEU A 206 40.64 -6.18 -6.29
CA LEU A 206 40.24 -7.56 -6.05
C LEU A 206 40.95 -8.14 -4.83
N ASP A 207 42.24 -7.87 -4.64
CA ASP A 207 42.99 -8.30 -3.46
C ASP A 207 42.44 -7.67 -2.19
N ALA A 208 42.07 -6.39 -2.23
CA ALA A 208 41.39 -5.73 -1.12
C ALA A 208 40.02 -6.37 -0.80
N LEU A 209 39.23 -6.72 -1.82
CA LEU A 209 37.95 -7.42 -1.63
C LEU A 209 38.16 -8.85 -1.09
N THR A 210 39.20 -9.55 -1.54
CA THR A 210 39.48 -10.92 -1.12
C THR A 210 39.99 -10.99 0.32
N ALA A 211 40.72 -9.95 0.78
CA ALA A 211 41.13 -9.80 2.16
C ALA A 211 39.92 -9.61 3.10
N VAL A 212 38.98 -8.73 2.72
CA VAL A 212 37.74 -8.48 3.48
C VAL A 212 36.87 -9.74 3.55
N ILE A 213 36.78 -10.52 2.46
CA ILE A 213 36.03 -11.79 2.45
C ILE A 213 36.67 -12.83 3.38
N LYS A 214 38.01 -12.90 3.45
CA LYS A 214 38.71 -13.80 4.38
C LYS A 214 38.46 -13.43 5.83
N GLU A 215 38.50 -12.14 6.16
CA GLU A 215 38.21 -11.65 7.51
C GLU A 215 36.77 -11.97 7.92
N LEU A 216 35.80 -11.73 7.03
CA LEU A 216 34.40 -12.07 7.28
C LEU A 216 34.18 -13.59 7.43
N SER A 217 34.92 -14.41 6.67
CA SER A 217 34.85 -15.88 6.79
C SER A 217 35.42 -16.39 8.12
N ALA A 218 36.46 -15.73 8.65
CA ALA A 218 37.04 -16.06 9.95
C ALA A 218 36.06 -15.72 11.08
N GLU A 219 35.42 -14.54 11.02
CA GLU A 219 34.45 -14.12 12.03
C GLU A 219 33.17 -14.97 12.01
N VAL A 220 32.70 -15.40 10.84
CA VAL A 220 31.58 -16.36 10.71
C VAL A 220 31.97 -17.74 11.25
N GLN A 221 33.23 -18.15 11.12
CA GLN A 221 33.71 -19.42 11.65
C GLN A 221 33.83 -19.37 13.19
N ASP A 222 34.35 -18.29 13.76
CA ASP A 222 34.38 -18.07 15.21
C ASP A 222 32.97 -18.03 15.82
N LEU A 223 32.01 -17.38 15.14
CA LEU A 223 30.59 -17.39 15.54
C LEU A 223 29.96 -18.78 15.47
N LYS A 224 30.42 -19.63 14.53
CA LYS A 224 29.94 -21.01 14.37
C LYS A 224 30.55 -21.95 15.42
N ASP A 225 31.80 -21.72 15.79
CA ASP A 225 32.51 -22.47 16.83
C ASP A 225 32.03 -22.07 18.24
N ALA A 226 31.62 -20.81 18.44
CA ALA A 226 30.94 -20.35 19.66
C ALA A 226 29.50 -20.89 19.82
N ARG A 227 28.87 -21.38 18.75
CA ARG A 227 27.46 -21.84 18.73
C ARG A 227 27.30 -23.37 18.77
N GLN A 228 28.36 -24.15 18.97
CA GLN A 228 28.22 -25.61 19.16
C GLN A 228 27.77 -25.95 20.59
N PRO A 229 26.58 -26.54 20.81
CA PRO A 229 26.19 -27.04 22.12
C PRO A 229 26.98 -28.31 22.48
N ALA A 230 27.52 -28.33 23.70
CA ALA A 230 28.19 -29.48 24.29
C ALA A 230 27.31 -30.75 24.24
N ARG A 231 27.78 -31.75 23.49
CA ARG A 231 27.27 -33.13 23.49
C ARG A 231 27.41 -33.75 24.89
N LYS A 232 26.30 -34.08 25.56
CA LYS A 232 26.27 -35.09 26.63
C LYS A 232 26.03 -36.48 26.01
N LYS A 233 26.91 -37.41 26.37
CA LYS A 233 27.00 -38.80 25.88
C LYS A 233 26.30 -39.74 26.87
N GLY A 234 25.30 -40.48 26.37
CA GLY A 234 25.00 -41.89 26.64
C GLY A 234 24.40 -42.32 27.98
N LYS A 235 23.24 -43.00 27.92
CA LYS A 235 23.09 -44.38 28.43
C LYS A 235 21.81 -45.04 27.88
N ASP A 236 22.00 -46.09 27.09
CA ASP A 236 20.99 -47.09 26.66
C ASP A 236 20.42 -47.85 27.86
N VAL A 237 19.11 -48.20 27.83
CA VAL A 237 18.52 -49.49 28.25
C VAL A 237 17.08 -49.58 27.70
N GLU A 238 16.87 -50.46 26.71
CA GLU A 238 15.60 -51.18 26.45
C GLU A 238 15.48 -52.34 27.45
N PRO A 239 14.26 -52.74 27.87
CA PRO A 239 13.68 -53.89 27.18
C PRO A 239 12.15 -53.84 26.99
N GLU A 240 11.73 -54.50 25.91
CA GLU A 240 10.37 -54.92 25.59
C GLU A 240 9.62 -55.60 26.75
N THR A 241 8.30 -55.42 26.76
CA THR A 241 7.34 -56.49 27.09
C THR A 241 5.98 -56.13 26.50
N GLY A 242 5.45 -57.04 25.67
CA GLY A 242 4.18 -56.88 24.96
C GLY A 242 2.93 -57.03 25.83
N GLY A 243 1.79 -56.82 25.18
CA GLY A 243 0.47 -57.09 25.75
C GLY A 243 -0.65 -56.48 24.92
N GLU A 244 -1.21 -57.29 24.02
CA GLU A 244 -2.46 -57.06 23.28
C GLU A 244 -3.66 -56.78 24.21
N THR A 245 -4.63 -56.00 23.72
CA THR A 245 -6.11 -56.15 23.79
C THR A 245 -6.72 -54.78 23.43
N ASP A 246 -7.31 -54.63 22.24
CA ASP A 246 -8.69 -54.98 21.84
C ASP A 246 -9.77 -53.96 22.27
N ALA A 247 -10.62 -53.64 21.29
CA ALA A 247 -11.94 -53.02 21.38
C ALA A 247 -12.07 -51.60 21.99
N SER A 248 -12.38 -50.61 21.14
CA SER A 248 -13.80 -50.21 20.95
C SER A 248 -13.96 -48.96 20.10
N PHE A 249 -14.50 -49.22 18.91
CA PHE A 249 -15.33 -48.38 18.07
C PHE A 249 -16.36 -47.53 18.84
N THR A 250 -16.43 -46.22 18.58
CA THR A 250 -17.71 -45.49 18.59
C THR A 250 -17.69 -44.37 17.56
N MET A 251 -18.36 -44.64 16.42
CA MET A 251 -18.77 -43.67 15.42
C MET A 251 -19.79 -42.69 16.00
N ILE A 252 -19.61 -41.40 15.72
CA ILE A 252 -20.61 -40.35 15.91
C ILE A 252 -21.54 -40.36 14.68
N PRO A 253 -22.86 -40.59 14.80
CA PRO A 253 -23.74 -40.62 13.64
C PRO A 253 -24.09 -39.22 13.14
N GLN A 254 -23.87 -39.01 11.84
CA GLN A 254 -24.40 -37.88 11.07
C GLN A 254 -25.91 -38.05 10.87
N LYS A 255 -26.67 -37.01 11.21
CA LYS A 255 -28.11 -36.93 10.93
C LYS A 255 -28.32 -36.40 9.51
N THR A 256 -28.49 -37.30 8.55
CA THR A 256 -28.97 -36.97 7.21
C THR A 256 -30.49 -36.79 7.24
N LYS A 257 -30.98 -35.69 6.67
CA LYS A 257 -32.41 -35.45 6.43
C LYS A 257 -32.59 -35.28 4.92
N SER A 258 -33.01 -36.36 4.27
CA SER A 258 -33.40 -36.40 2.85
C SER A 258 -34.93 -36.45 2.71
N PRO A 259 -35.48 -36.12 1.53
CA PRO A 259 -36.76 -35.44 1.38
C PRO A 259 -37.95 -36.39 1.20
N GLY A 260 -39.12 -35.96 1.69
CA GLY A 260 -40.40 -36.59 1.43
C GLY A 260 -40.90 -36.26 0.03
N ARG A 261 -41.03 -37.30 -0.79
CA ARG A 261 -41.73 -37.32 -2.08
C ARG A 261 -43.11 -37.93 -1.82
N SER A 262 -44.18 -37.15 -2.01
CA SER A 262 -45.54 -37.68 -2.13
C SER A 262 -46.03 -37.52 -3.57
N SER A 263 -46.65 -38.58 -4.06
CA SER A 263 -47.29 -38.74 -5.36
C SER A 263 -48.79 -38.99 -5.13
N ALA A 264 -49.59 -38.68 -6.16
CA ALA A 264 -51.04 -38.89 -6.33
C ALA A 264 -51.94 -37.92 -5.53
N ALA A 265 -53.03 -37.39 -6.09
CA ALA A 265 -53.82 -37.74 -7.27
C ALA A 265 -54.16 -36.50 -8.12
#